data_AF-A0A0W0VGE4-F1
#
_entry.id   AF-A0A0W0VGE4-F1
#
_cell.length_a   1.000
_cell.length_b   1.000
_cell.length_c   1.000
_cell.angle_alpha   90.00
_cell.angle_beta   90.00
_cell.angle_gamma   90.00
#
_symmetry.space_group_name_H-M   'P 1'
#
loop_
_entity.id
_entity.type
_entity.pdbx_description
1 polymer ?
#
loop_
_entity_poly.entity_id
_entity_poly.type
_entity_poly.pdbx_seq_one_letter_code
_entity_poly.pdbx_strand_id
1 'polypeptide(L)'
;MKVSELNDAIQILVKALKKPHVERGAKLLNLLAELGPNDSVCSSLKRDVYIVLNEFWRWVATNLPSEEWITASEVQPWIDFQKKLIEHGLQDANEPQKYQLLVKTACGNGQLDIARLVTLLMMCARMLGYAQEGKLADYPLGKIREIIATYLPPHEKDKYKNIITMLVSLFLLLNQHCSDDQLDILPQLIDSRPLTTDEERRSELAIVQCLTKRVLLSRSFFKQHRDYIDSRETRVNPDLKAFQALLPKLEVNFLLALDRFSWSEIFVIESKSFTSEGERFKLTVQALLDDFACSKDHSYLACLPFARKIKKDVAALPEKEKDFIHQALHVFCLHVYENDRRNDPRSGGFFSGETKRSAALKKIQEAIGESVSLSFMEFLATKQGRLSQVIAEFEDKKHSSLRQT
;
A
#
# COMPACT_ATOMS: atom_id res chain seq x y z
N MET A 1 -35.21 -0.06 12.91
CA MET A 1 -35.40 -0.44 14.31
C MET A 1 -35.99 0.71 15.13
N LYS A 2 -37.07 0.46 15.85
CA LYS A 2 -37.59 1.35 16.91
C LYS A 2 -36.91 1.05 18.25
N VAL A 3 -36.91 2.02 19.18
CA VAL A 3 -36.37 1.83 20.54
C VAL A 3 -37.09 0.71 21.29
N SER A 4 -38.40 0.53 21.09
CA SER A 4 -39.16 -0.60 21.65
C SER A 4 -38.61 -1.97 21.22
N GLU A 5 -38.35 -2.14 19.92
CA GLU A 5 -37.76 -3.38 19.37
C GLU A 5 -36.36 -3.64 19.95
N LEU A 6 -35.57 -2.57 20.14
CA LEU A 6 -34.23 -2.66 20.74
C LEU A 6 -34.31 -3.03 22.22
N ASN A 7 -35.23 -2.43 22.97
CA ASN A 7 -35.48 -2.77 24.36
C ASN A 7 -35.87 -4.24 24.51
N ASP A 8 -36.79 -4.73 23.68
CA ASP A 8 -37.22 -6.14 23.72
C ASP A 8 -36.05 -7.10 23.46
N ALA A 9 -35.19 -6.79 22.50
CA ALA A 9 -33.99 -7.57 22.22
C ALA A 9 -33.00 -7.55 23.40
N ILE A 10 -32.77 -6.40 24.03
CA ILE A 10 -31.90 -6.26 25.21
C ILE A 10 -32.48 -7.01 26.42
N GLN A 11 -33.79 -6.93 26.66
CA GLN A 11 -34.45 -7.64 27.76
C GLN A 11 -34.32 -9.15 27.63
N ILE A 12 -34.43 -9.69 26.41
CA ILE A 12 -34.18 -11.10 26.13
C ILE A 12 -32.73 -11.48 26.43
N LEU A 13 -31.77 -10.66 25.97
CA LEU A 13 -30.35 -10.85 26.27
C LEU A 13 -30.12 -10.87 27.79
N VAL A 14 -30.52 -9.83 28.50
CA VAL A 14 -30.30 -9.65 29.95
C VAL A 14 -30.81 -10.83 30.76
N LYS A 15 -31.97 -11.39 30.41
CA LYS A 15 -32.53 -12.58 31.09
C LYS A 15 -31.67 -13.83 30.91
N ALA A 16 -30.92 -13.93 29.81
CA ALA A 16 -30.05 -15.05 29.51
C ALA A 16 -28.60 -14.85 30.00
N LEU A 17 -28.21 -13.62 30.39
CA LEU A 17 -26.84 -13.33 30.82
C LEU A 17 -26.52 -13.93 32.19
N LYS A 18 -25.32 -14.51 32.27
CA LYS A 18 -24.68 -14.94 33.53
C LYS A 18 -23.55 -13.97 33.89
N LYS A 19 -23.07 -14.00 35.14
CA LYS A 19 -21.84 -13.27 35.50
C LYS A 19 -20.67 -13.79 34.65
N PRO A 20 -19.77 -12.94 34.14
CA PRO A 20 -19.59 -11.51 34.44
C PRO A 20 -20.34 -10.54 33.48
N HIS A 21 -21.26 -11.03 32.63
CA HIS A 21 -21.83 -10.23 31.55
C HIS A 21 -23.03 -9.36 31.95
N VAL A 22 -23.63 -9.60 33.13
CA VAL A 22 -24.82 -8.89 33.63
C VAL A 22 -24.65 -7.37 33.58
N GLU A 23 -23.46 -6.84 33.93
CA GLU A 23 -23.17 -5.40 33.90
C GLU A 23 -23.25 -4.80 32.49
N ARG A 24 -22.84 -5.56 31.46
CA ARG A 24 -22.96 -5.11 30.07
C ARG A 24 -24.42 -5.06 29.63
N GLY A 25 -25.23 -6.01 30.08
CA GLY A 25 -26.67 -5.99 29.87
C GLY A 25 -27.35 -4.78 30.53
N ALA A 26 -26.95 -4.45 31.77
CA ALA A 26 -27.42 -3.24 32.45
C ALA A 26 -26.98 -1.96 31.72
N LYS A 27 -25.74 -1.91 31.23
CA LYS A 27 -25.24 -0.80 30.40
C LYS A 27 -26.11 -0.60 29.16
N LEU A 28 -26.51 -1.66 28.46
CA LEU A 28 -27.41 -1.58 27.30
C LEU A 28 -28.79 -1.03 27.67
N LEU A 29 -29.38 -1.48 28.78
CA LEU A 29 -30.67 -0.95 29.26
C LEU A 29 -30.60 0.53 29.60
N ASN A 30 -29.51 0.97 30.21
CA ASN A 30 -29.30 2.38 30.58
C ASN A 30 -29.22 3.29 29.35
N LEU A 31 -28.77 2.80 28.19
CA LEU A 31 -28.78 3.59 26.94
C LEU A 31 -30.19 4.00 26.49
N LEU A 32 -31.23 3.33 26.99
CA LEU A 32 -32.63 3.57 26.62
C LEU A 32 -33.41 4.38 27.65
N ALA A 33 -32.79 4.74 28.79
CA ALA A 33 -33.51 5.27 29.96
C ALA A 33 -34.28 6.58 29.69
N GLU A 34 -33.80 7.39 28.74
CA GLU A 34 -34.38 8.70 28.41
C GLU A 34 -35.11 8.72 27.06
N LEU A 35 -35.28 7.56 26.41
CA LEU A 35 -35.82 7.46 25.05
C LEU A 35 -37.25 6.94 25.04
N GLY A 36 -38.08 7.48 24.13
CA GLY A 36 -39.44 7.03 23.92
C GLY A 36 -39.50 5.70 23.14
N PRO A 37 -40.47 4.83 23.39
CA PRO A 37 -40.55 3.50 22.75
C PRO A 37 -40.79 3.56 21.23
N ASN A 38 -41.38 4.66 20.75
CA ASN A 38 -41.65 4.90 19.32
C ASN A 38 -40.51 5.62 18.60
N ASP A 39 -39.48 6.05 19.33
CA ASP A 39 -38.34 6.73 18.74
C ASP A 39 -37.57 5.79 17.82
N SER A 40 -37.00 6.35 16.76
CA SER A 40 -36.10 5.62 15.88
C SER A 40 -34.72 5.52 16.52
N VAL A 41 -34.07 4.36 16.37
CA VAL A 41 -32.69 4.18 16.84
C VAL A 41 -31.75 5.06 15.99
N CYS A 42 -31.31 6.18 16.56
CA CYS A 42 -30.41 7.14 15.92
C CYS A 42 -28.95 6.68 15.90
N SER A 43 -28.10 7.36 15.13
CA SER A 43 -26.70 6.96 14.91
C SER A 43 -25.85 6.94 16.20
N SER A 44 -26.11 7.84 17.16
CA SER A 44 -25.41 7.82 18.45
C SER A 44 -25.76 6.58 19.26
N LEU A 45 -27.05 6.25 19.36
CA LEU A 45 -27.50 5.04 20.07
C LEU A 45 -26.94 3.77 19.41
N LYS A 46 -26.93 3.68 18.07
CA LYS A 46 -26.30 2.55 17.35
C LYS A 46 -24.83 2.41 17.73
N ARG A 47 -24.09 3.53 17.75
CA ARG A 47 -22.67 3.57 18.13
C ARG A 47 -22.46 3.01 19.54
N ASP A 48 -23.29 3.43 20.50
CA ASP A 48 -23.16 2.99 21.90
C ASP A 48 -23.49 1.51 22.09
N VAL A 49 -24.49 0.99 21.38
CA VAL A 49 -24.77 -0.46 21.33
C VAL A 49 -23.56 -1.22 20.77
N TYR A 50 -22.96 -0.74 19.68
CA TYR A 50 -21.79 -1.37 19.07
C TYR A 50 -20.54 -1.32 19.97
N ILE A 51 -20.38 -0.27 20.80
CA ILE A 51 -19.33 -0.23 21.83
C ILE A 51 -19.47 -1.42 22.79
N VAL A 52 -20.69 -1.69 23.29
CA VAL A 52 -20.91 -2.79 24.23
C VAL A 52 -20.69 -4.16 23.56
N LEU A 53 -21.11 -4.33 22.30
CA LEU A 53 -20.83 -5.54 21.53
C LEU A 53 -19.32 -5.77 21.36
N ASN A 54 -18.56 -4.71 21.04
CA ASN A 54 -17.12 -4.79 20.91
C ASN A 54 -16.41 -5.11 22.25
N GLU A 55 -16.89 -4.54 23.37
CA GLU A 55 -16.41 -4.88 24.72
C GLU A 55 -16.65 -6.35 25.07
N PHE A 56 -17.77 -6.92 24.63
CA PHE A 56 -18.06 -8.34 24.81
C PHE A 56 -17.13 -9.21 23.95
N TRP A 57 -17.01 -8.95 22.65
CA TRP A 57 -16.19 -9.76 21.76
C TRP A 57 -14.68 -9.68 22.06
N ARG A 58 -14.20 -8.54 22.55
CA ARG A 58 -12.83 -8.45 23.11
C ARG A 58 -12.64 -9.35 24.32
N TRP A 59 -13.63 -9.42 25.20
CA TRP A 59 -13.59 -10.31 26.36
C TRP A 59 -13.57 -11.78 25.91
N VAL A 60 -14.42 -12.17 24.95
CA VAL A 60 -14.42 -13.52 24.37
C VAL A 60 -13.04 -13.86 23.83
N ALA A 61 -12.44 -12.97 23.04
CA ALA A 61 -11.13 -13.18 22.46
C ALA A 61 -9.99 -13.33 23.49
N THR A 62 -10.19 -12.79 24.70
CA THR A 62 -9.19 -12.84 25.78
C THR A 62 -9.38 -14.04 26.71
N ASN A 63 -10.64 -14.47 26.92
CA ASN A 63 -10.98 -15.40 28.01
C ASN A 63 -11.40 -16.78 27.51
N LEU A 64 -11.78 -16.93 26.24
CA LEU A 64 -12.26 -18.19 25.69
C LEU A 64 -11.35 -18.75 24.58
N PRO A 65 -11.13 -20.08 24.53
CA PRO A 65 -10.52 -20.74 23.38
C PRO A 65 -11.33 -20.49 22.11
N SER A 66 -10.65 -20.35 20.97
CA SER A 66 -11.28 -20.03 19.68
C SER A 66 -12.36 -21.02 19.26
N GLU A 67 -12.19 -22.28 19.62
CA GLU A 67 -13.08 -23.40 19.32
C GLU A 67 -14.43 -23.25 20.02
N GLU A 68 -14.46 -22.50 21.13
CA GLU A 68 -15.63 -22.29 21.97
C GLU A 68 -16.38 -20.99 21.65
N TRP A 69 -15.85 -20.12 20.79
CA TRP A 69 -16.44 -18.79 20.53
C TRP A 69 -17.87 -18.84 19.97
N ILE A 70 -18.30 -19.97 19.40
CA ILE A 70 -19.66 -20.14 18.86
C ILE A 70 -20.49 -21.09 19.71
N THR A 71 -19.84 -22.04 20.41
CA THR A 71 -20.53 -23.11 21.15
C THR A 71 -20.67 -22.81 22.64
N ALA A 72 -19.91 -21.86 23.18
CA ALA A 72 -19.96 -21.49 24.59
C ALA A 72 -21.35 -20.96 24.96
N SER A 73 -21.91 -21.53 26.02
CA SER A 73 -23.27 -21.19 26.50
C SER A 73 -23.43 -19.72 26.88
N GLU A 74 -22.34 -19.03 27.20
CA GLU A 74 -22.33 -17.60 27.52
C GLU A 74 -22.22 -16.69 26.29
N VAL A 75 -21.84 -17.22 25.13
CA VAL A 75 -21.72 -16.47 23.87
C VAL A 75 -23.00 -16.55 23.05
N GLN A 76 -23.70 -17.67 23.08
CA GLN A 76 -24.93 -17.87 22.30
C GLN A 76 -25.98 -16.75 22.49
N PRO A 77 -26.28 -16.26 23.72
CA PRO A 77 -27.23 -15.16 23.89
C PRO A 77 -26.83 -13.88 23.16
N TRP A 78 -25.53 -13.60 23.06
CA TRP A 78 -25.01 -12.42 22.34
C TRP A 78 -25.12 -12.59 20.83
N ILE A 79 -24.85 -13.80 20.30
CA ILE A 79 -25.05 -14.11 18.89
C ILE A 79 -26.52 -13.92 18.51
N ASP A 80 -27.44 -14.42 19.32
CA ASP A 80 -28.89 -14.29 19.06
C ASP A 80 -29.33 -12.83 19.14
N PHE A 81 -28.78 -12.06 20.08
CA PHE A 81 -28.97 -10.61 20.15
C PHE A 81 -28.49 -9.91 18.88
N GLN A 82 -27.29 -10.20 18.39
CA GLN A 82 -26.75 -9.62 17.15
C GLN A 82 -27.61 -9.95 15.93
N LYS A 83 -28.11 -11.19 15.80
CA LYS A 83 -29.04 -11.58 14.74
C LYS A 83 -30.30 -10.73 14.76
N LYS A 84 -30.90 -10.53 15.95
CA LYS A 84 -32.07 -9.65 16.09
C LYS A 84 -31.77 -8.21 15.69
N LEU A 85 -30.61 -7.67 16.04
CA LEU A 85 -30.22 -6.33 15.62
C LEU A 85 -30.15 -6.22 14.09
N ILE A 86 -29.55 -7.21 13.41
CA ILE A 86 -29.44 -7.27 11.95
C ILE A 86 -30.82 -7.35 11.29
N GLU A 87 -31.71 -8.23 11.79
CA GLU A 87 -33.10 -8.38 11.33
C GLU A 87 -33.87 -7.05 11.35
N HIS A 88 -33.56 -6.17 12.30
CA HIS A 88 -34.22 -4.87 12.46
C HIS A 88 -33.45 -3.69 11.82
N GLY A 89 -32.42 -3.98 11.01
CA GLY A 89 -31.72 -3.01 10.17
C GLY A 89 -30.40 -2.47 10.74
N LEU A 90 -29.83 -3.07 11.78
CA LEU A 90 -28.47 -2.77 12.26
C LEU A 90 -27.50 -3.80 11.66
N GLN A 91 -27.21 -3.64 10.36
CA GLN A 91 -26.47 -4.63 9.55
C GLN A 91 -25.06 -4.92 10.09
N ASP A 92 -24.39 -3.94 10.71
CA ASP A 92 -23.01 -4.08 11.19
C ASP A 92 -22.89 -4.69 12.60
N ALA A 93 -23.99 -5.18 13.19
CA ALA A 93 -23.98 -5.68 14.56
C ALA A 93 -23.08 -6.92 14.76
N ASN A 94 -22.76 -7.66 13.69
CA ASN A 94 -21.83 -8.80 13.70
C ASN A 94 -20.37 -8.40 13.45
N GLU A 95 -20.06 -7.17 13.02
CA GLU A 95 -18.70 -6.77 12.67
C GLU A 95 -17.69 -6.93 13.82
N PRO A 96 -18.02 -6.65 15.10
CA PRO A 96 -17.10 -6.95 16.21
C PRO A 96 -16.72 -8.42 16.34
N GLN A 97 -17.65 -9.34 16.08
CA GLN A 97 -17.39 -10.78 16.06
C GLN A 97 -16.44 -11.14 14.93
N LYS A 98 -16.78 -10.70 13.71
CA LYS A 98 -16.01 -10.95 12.48
C LYS A 98 -14.59 -10.43 12.62
N TYR A 99 -14.41 -9.22 13.15
CA TYR A 99 -13.10 -8.64 13.38
C TYR A 99 -12.23 -9.52 14.29
N GLN A 100 -12.75 -9.98 15.44
CA GLN A 100 -11.97 -10.83 16.35
C GLN A 100 -11.59 -12.18 15.71
N LEU A 101 -12.50 -12.76 14.92
CA LEU A 101 -12.24 -14.02 14.21
C LEU A 101 -11.13 -13.85 13.16
N LEU A 102 -11.15 -12.75 12.42
CA LEU A 102 -10.11 -12.42 11.44
C LEU A 102 -8.76 -12.17 12.12
N VAL A 103 -8.72 -11.42 13.22
CA VAL A 103 -7.49 -11.20 14.00
C VAL A 103 -6.90 -12.54 14.44
N LYS A 104 -7.74 -13.42 14.99
CA LYS A 104 -7.28 -14.74 15.46
C LYS A 104 -6.74 -15.60 14.32
N THR A 105 -7.42 -15.61 13.17
CA THR A 105 -7.00 -16.37 11.98
C THR A 105 -5.64 -15.89 11.47
N ALA A 106 -5.42 -14.58 11.46
CA ALA A 106 -4.16 -13.96 11.05
C ALA A 106 -3.01 -14.09 12.07
N CYS A 107 -3.28 -14.53 13.32
CA CYS A 107 -2.28 -14.73 14.37
C CYS A 107 -1.59 -16.11 14.34
N GLY A 108 -1.82 -16.94 13.31
CA GLY A 108 -1.15 -18.24 13.16
C GLY A 108 0.37 -18.11 12.91
N ASN A 109 1.19 -18.53 13.89
CA ASN A 109 2.66 -18.70 13.84
C ASN A 109 3.56 -17.49 13.44
N GLY A 110 2.99 -16.31 13.17
CA GLY A 110 3.76 -15.13 12.76
C GLY A 110 4.46 -14.40 13.91
N GLN A 111 5.62 -13.81 13.65
CA GLN A 111 6.29 -12.88 14.58
C GLN A 111 5.58 -11.51 14.69
N LEU A 112 4.64 -11.23 13.78
CA LEU A 112 3.94 -9.96 13.66
C LEU A 112 2.51 -10.03 14.22
N ASP A 113 2.22 -9.17 15.19
CA ASP A 113 0.86 -8.98 15.73
C ASP A 113 0.04 -8.10 14.77
N ILE A 114 -0.92 -8.73 14.09
CA ILE A 114 -1.77 -8.09 13.08
C ILE A 114 -2.68 -7.01 13.67
N ALA A 115 -3.15 -7.17 14.91
CA ALA A 115 -4.02 -6.19 15.55
C ALA A 115 -3.25 -4.90 15.88
N ARG A 116 -1.99 -5.05 16.31
CA ARG A 116 -1.08 -3.90 16.46
C ARG A 116 -0.74 -3.27 15.11
N LEU A 117 -0.61 -4.06 14.04
CA LEU A 117 -0.31 -3.52 12.71
C LEU A 117 -1.46 -2.64 12.21
N VAL A 118 -2.70 -3.11 12.38
CA VAL A 118 -3.91 -2.32 12.09
C VAL A 118 -3.95 -1.05 12.94
N THR A 119 -3.55 -1.11 14.22
CA THR A 119 -3.46 0.07 15.08
C THR A 119 -2.44 1.09 14.56
N LEU A 120 -1.25 0.62 14.13
CA LEU A 120 -0.24 1.49 13.53
C LEU A 120 -0.73 2.14 12.23
N LEU A 121 -1.46 1.38 11.40
CA LEU A 121 -2.09 1.86 10.17
C LEU A 121 -3.12 2.98 10.45
N MET A 122 -4.01 2.76 11.42
CA MET A 122 -4.98 3.77 11.88
C MET A 122 -4.29 5.07 12.27
N MET A 123 -3.22 4.95 13.06
CA MET A 123 -2.50 6.11 13.55
C MET A 123 -1.82 6.88 12.41
N CYS A 124 -1.24 6.18 11.44
CA CYS A 124 -0.74 6.79 10.21
C CYS A 124 -1.83 7.57 9.46
N ALA A 125 -2.97 6.93 9.19
CA ALA A 125 -4.08 7.54 8.45
C ALA A 125 -4.61 8.79 9.16
N ARG A 126 -4.81 8.71 10.47
CA ARG A 126 -5.27 9.82 11.31
C ARG A 126 -4.27 10.98 11.36
N MET A 127 -2.98 10.70 11.55
CA MET A 127 -1.95 11.76 11.63
C MET A 127 -1.75 12.49 10.32
N LEU A 128 -1.82 11.76 9.20
CA LEU A 128 -1.78 12.32 7.85
C LEU A 128 -3.09 13.03 7.47
N GLY A 129 -4.17 12.70 8.18
CA GLY A 129 -5.54 13.08 7.86
C GLY A 129 -6.09 12.20 6.75
N TYR A 130 -7.39 11.91 6.84
CA TYR A 130 -8.08 11.03 5.90
C TYR A 130 -8.17 11.62 4.49
N ALA A 131 -8.38 10.74 3.52
CA ALA A 131 -8.42 11.05 2.10
C ALA A 131 -9.87 11.23 1.62
N GLN A 132 -10.09 12.33 0.91
CA GLN A 132 -11.31 12.52 0.13
C GLN A 132 -11.31 11.53 -1.06
N GLU A 133 -12.50 11.13 -1.52
CA GLU A 133 -12.66 10.10 -2.57
C GLU A 133 -11.84 10.39 -3.83
N GLY A 134 -11.81 11.65 -4.28
CA GLY A 134 -11.04 12.06 -5.46
C GLY A 134 -9.51 12.05 -5.31
N LYS A 135 -8.98 11.85 -4.10
CA LYS A 135 -7.53 11.84 -3.82
C LYS A 135 -6.97 10.47 -3.44
N LEU A 136 -7.78 9.41 -3.45
CA LEU A 136 -7.36 8.08 -3.00
C LEU A 136 -6.25 7.46 -3.86
N ALA A 137 -6.26 7.70 -5.17
CA ALA A 137 -5.30 7.10 -6.10
C ALA A 137 -3.83 7.47 -5.79
N ASP A 138 -3.59 8.68 -5.29
CA ASP A 138 -2.25 9.17 -4.94
C ASP A 138 -1.99 9.17 -3.43
N TYR A 139 -2.96 8.77 -2.61
CA TYR A 139 -2.79 8.66 -1.16
C TYR A 139 -1.97 7.40 -0.80
N PRO A 140 -1.09 7.45 0.22
CA PRO A 140 -0.75 8.59 1.08
C PRO A 140 0.34 9.50 0.50
N LEU A 141 1.13 9.02 -0.46
CA LEU A 141 2.40 9.65 -0.84
C LEU A 141 2.21 11.01 -1.52
N GLY A 142 1.22 11.15 -2.39
CA GLY A 142 0.87 12.41 -3.06
C GLY A 142 0.51 13.51 -2.07
N LYS A 143 -0.29 13.18 -1.05
CA LYS A 143 -0.63 14.13 0.03
C LYS A 143 0.62 14.59 0.78
N ILE A 144 1.55 13.68 1.08
CA ILE A 144 2.81 14.05 1.74
C ILE A 144 3.68 14.93 0.83
N ARG A 145 3.76 14.64 -0.47
CA ARG A 145 4.49 15.49 -1.43
C ARG A 145 3.91 16.91 -1.48
N GLU A 146 2.59 17.04 -1.58
CA GLU A 146 1.91 18.35 -1.54
C GLU A 146 2.32 19.14 -0.30
N ILE A 147 2.36 18.48 0.86
CA ILE A 147 2.68 19.15 2.12
C ILE A 147 4.17 19.49 2.23
N ILE A 148 5.08 18.58 1.89
CA ILE A 148 6.53 18.82 1.96
C ILE A 148 6.97 19.89 0.96
N ALA A 149 6.28 20.02 -0.17
CA ALA A 149 6.54 21.08 -1.14
C ALA A 149 6.21 22.48 -0.60
N THR A 150 5.37 22.58 0.44
CA THR A 150 5.11 23.85 1.14
C THR A 150 6.17 24.11 2.22
N TYR A 151 6.41 25.39 2.53
CA TYR A 151 7.31 25.74 3.62
C TYR A 151 6.70 25.29 4.96
N LEU A 152 7.34 24.30 5.60
CA LEU A 152 6.89 23.75 6.87
C LEU A 152 7.65 24.39 8.04
N PRO A 153 6.95 24.93 9.06
CA PRO A 153 7.55 25.29 10.33
C PRO A 153 8.27 24.09 10.99
N PRO A 154 9.27 24.31 11.87
CA PRO A 154 10.04 23.22 12.49
C PRO A 154 9.19 22.17 13.22
N HIS A 155 8.15 22.58 13.94
CA HIS A 155 7.27 21.66 14.67
C HIS A 155 6.41 20.80 13.74
N GLU A 156 6.01 21.32 12.58
CA GLU A 156 5.32 20.52 11.56
C GLU A 156 6.29 19.55 10.89
N LYS A 157 7.55 19.95 10.69
CA LYS A 157 8.60 19.06 10.16
C LYS A 157 8.77 17.82 11.04
N ASP A 158 8.77 17.96 12.37
CA ASP A 158 8.87 16.82 13.29
C ASP A 158 7.64 15.92 13.23
N LYS A 159 6.44 16.49 13.08
CA LYS A 159 5.22 15.71 12.80
C LYS A 159 5.37 14.85 11.54
N TYR A 160 5.88 15.42 10.44
CA TYR A 160 6.06 14.67 9.19
C TYR A 160 7.21 13.66 9.26
N LYS A 161 8.24 13.91 10.08
CA LYS A 161 9.24 12.89 10.39
C LYS A 161 8.60 11.66 11.03
N ASN A 162 7.72 11.87 12.02
CA ASN A 162 7.00 10.77 12.64
C ASN A 162 6.11 10.03 11.63
N ILE A 163 5.30 10.75 10.84
CA ILE A 163 4.43 10.14 9.82
C ILE A 163 5.23 9.33 8.79
N ILE A 164 6.30 9.89 8.24
CA ILE A 164 7.14 9.19 7.25
C ILE A 164 7.84 8.00 7.88
N THR A 165 8.32 8.12 9.12
CA THR A 165 8.94 7.01 9.83
C THR A 165 7.95 5.89 10.13
N MET A 166 6.70 6.21 10.47
CA MET A 166 5.65 5.21 10.63
C MET A 166 5.29 4.54 9.30
N LEU A 167 5.18 5.30 8.20
CA LEU A 167 4.89 4.76 6.87
C LEU A 167 6.00 3.86 6.33
N VAL A 168 7.27 4.25 6.50
CA VAL A 168 8.39 3.38 6.10
C VAL A 168 8.46 2.14 6.99
N SER A 169 8.11 2.25 8.28
CA SER A 169 8.00 1.09 9.18
C SER A 169 6.87 0.16 8.75
N LEU A 170 5.69 0.69 8.43
CA LEU A 170 4.58 -0.09 7.86
C LEU A 170 5.00 -0.77 6.56
N PHE A 171 5.69 -0.07 5.68
CA PHE A 171 6.21 -0.65 4.43
C PHE A 171 7.11 -1.86 4.71
N LEU A 172 8.04 -1.75 5.65
CA LEU A 172 8.93 -2.85 6.02
C LEU A 172 8.15 -4.01 6.67
N LEU A 173 7.22 -3.73 7.59
CA LEU A 173 6.41 -4.75 8.25
C LEU A 173 5.52 -5.51 7.25
N LEU A 174 4.88 -4.79 6.32
CA LEU A 174 4.01 -5.37 5.29
C LEU A 174 4.79 -6.25 4.32
N ASN A 175 5.96 -5.79 3.86
CA ASN A 175 6.67 -6.51 2.79
C ASN A 175 7.69 -7.54 3.32
N GLN A 176 8.18 -7.44 4.58
CA GLN A 176 9.22 -8.33 5.12
C GLN A 176 8.74 -9.27 6.23
N HIS A 177 7.59 -8.96 6.87
CA HIS A 177 7.16 -9.65 8.09
C HIS A 177 5.71 -10.14 8.05
N CYS A 178 4.87 -9.65 7.13
CA CYS A 178 3.56 -10.23 6.92
C CYS A 178 3.66 -11.50 6.07
N SER A 179 2.89 -12.54 6.42
CA SER A 179 2.63 -13.65 5.50
C SER A 179 1.61 -13.24 4.43
N ASP A 180 1.52 -14.01 3.35
CA ASP A 180 0.50 -13.82 2.31
C ASP A 180 -0.91 -13.86 2.91
N ASP A 181 -1.20 -14.82 3.81
CA ASP A 181 -2.49 -14.91 4.51
C ASP A 181 -2.81 -13.64 5.32
N GLN A 182 -1.81 -13.04 5.97
CA GLN A 182 -1.98 -11.79 6.73
C GLN A 182 -2.29 -10.62 5.78
N LEU A 183 -1.59 -10.54 4.64
CA LEU A 183 -1.85 -9.52 3.62
C LEU A 183 -3.24 -9.65 3.01
N ASP A 184 -3.71 -10.88 2.77
CA ASP A 184 -5.04 -11.16 2.20
C ASP A 184 -6.18 -10.85 3.17
N ILE A 185 -5.95 -11.01 4.48
CA ILE A 185 -6.95 -10.71 5.53
C ILE A 185 -7.02 -9.21 5.87
N LEU A 186 -5.94 -8.44 5.67
CA LEU A 186 -5.87 -7.02 6.07
C LEU A 186 -7.04 -6.16 5.57
N PRO A 187 -7.47 -6.23 4.29
CA PRO A 187 -8.63 -5.47 3.83
C PRO A 187 -9.91 -5.80 4.60
N GLN A 188 -10.13 -7.09 4.87
CA GLN A 188 -11.30 -7.55 5.62
C GLN A 188 -11.25 -7.09 7.08
N LEU A 189 -10.06 -7.02 7.69
CA LEU A 189 -9.86 -6.47 9.04
C LEU A 189 -10.18 -4.98 9.09
N ILE A 190 -9.80 -4.21 8.08
CA ILE A 190 -10.10 -2.78 8.00
C ILE A 190 -11.62 -2.57 7.85
N ASP A 191 -12.26 -3.32 6.94
CA ASP A 191 -13.69 -3.19 6.68
C ASP A 191 -14.53 -3.58 7.91
N SER A 192 -14.18 -4.69 8.55
CA SER A 192 -14.91 -5.21 9.72
C SER A 192 -14.60 -4.51 11.02
N ARG A 193 -13.70 -3.51 11.03
CA ARG A 193 -13.33 -2.85 12.26
C ARG A 193 -14.53 -2.11 12.86
N PRO A 194 -14.88 -2.39 14.13
CA PRO A 194 -15.98 -1.70 14.79
C PRO A 194 -15.77 -0.20 14.85
N LEU A 195 -16.89 0.55 14.81
CA LEU A 195 -16.90 2.00 15.08
C LEU A 195 -15.99 2.81 14.14
N THR A 196 -15.86 2.35 12.90
CA THR A 196 -15.01 2.97 11.89
C THR A 196 -15.87 3.57 10.79
N THR A 197 -15.54 4.78 10.37
CA THR A 197 -16.21 5.48 9.27
C THR A 197 -15.71 4.98 7.90
N ASP A 198 -16.50 5.19 6.85
CA ASP A 198 -16.08 4.81 5.50
C ASP A 198 -14.87 5.61 5.02
N GLU A 199 -14.72 6.86 5.47
CA GLU A 199 -13.57 7.70 5.17
C GLU A 199 -12.27 7.12 5.75
N GLU A 200 -12.33 6.62 6.98
CA GLU A 200 -11.24 5.94 7.65
C GLU A 200 -10.87 4.66 6.91
N ARG A 201 -11.84 3.79 6.62
CA ARG A 201 -11.63 2.53 5.88
C ARG A 201 -10.96 2.78 4.53
N ARG A 202 -11.50 3.70 3.74
CA ARG A 202 -10.95 4.04 2.41
C ARG A 202 -9.52 4.55 2.49
N SER A 203 -9.21 5.40 3.48
CA SER A 203 -7.86 5.95 3.66
C SER A 203 -6.84 4.89 4.06
N GLU A 204 -7.22 4.02 5.00
CA GLU A 204 -6.37 2.92 5.48
C GLU A 204 -6.13 1.87 4.40
N LEU A 205 -7.17 1.50 3.65
CA LEU A 205 -7.06 0.63 2.48
C LEU A 205 -6.12 1.25 1.42
N ALA A 206 -6.23 2.55 1.16
CA ALA A 206 -5.34 3.23 0.22
C ALA A 206 -3.87 3.21 0.69
N ILE A 207 -3.60 3.33 1.99
CA ILE A 207 -2.23 3.14 2.53
C ILE A 207 -1.74 1.72 2.28
N VAL A 208 -2.52 0.70 2.65
CA VAL A 208 -2.13 -0.70 2.45
C VAL A 208 -1.87 -0.98 0.97
N GLN A 209 -2.78 -0.57 0.09
CA GLN A 209 -2.63 -0.75 -1.35
C GLN A 209 -1.41 -0.02 -1.89
N CYS A 210 -1.15 1.22 -1.47
CA CYS A 210 0.04 1.94 -1.88
C CYS A 210 1.31 1.20 -1.46
N LEU A 211 1.40 0.75 -0.21
CA LEU A 211 2.63 0.15 0.35
C LEU A 211 2.88 -1.30 -0.13
N THR A 212 1.84 -2.01 -0.58
CA THR A 212 1.93 -3.43 -1.01
C THR A 212 1.81 -3.62 -2.52
N LYS A 213 1.12 -2.74 -3.24
CA LYS A 213 0.91 -2.83 -4.69
C LYS A 213 1.70 -1.81 -5.51
N ARG A 214 2.27 -0.78 -4.88
CA ARG A 214 3.12 0.26 -5.51
C ARG A 214 4.48 0.33 -4.83
N VAL A 215 5.10 -0.84 -4.64
CA VAL A 215 6.32 -1.03 -3.85
C VAL A 215 7.48 -0.20 -4.41
N LEU A 216 7.69 -0.11 -5.73
CA LEU A 216 8.74 0.73 -6.31
C LEU A 216 8.51 2.21 -6.02
N LEU A 217 7.27 2.68 -6.18
CA LEU A 217 6.91 4.06 -5.90
C LEU A 217 7.14 4.40 -4.42
N SER A 218 6.69 3.55 -3.51
CA SER A 218 6.89 3.71 -2.07
C SER A 218 8.38 3.73 -1.73
N ARG A 219 9.16 2.78 -2.26
CA ARG A 219 10.61 2.70 -2.05
C ARG A 219 11.32 3.97 -2.52
N SER A 220 11.07 4.40 -3.76
CA SER A 220 11.67 5.61 -4.33
C SER A 220 11.28 6.85 -3.53
N PHE A 221 10.01 6.95 -3.11
CA PHE A 221 9.55 8.04 -2.26
C PHE A 221 10.33 8.11 -0.94
N PHE A 222 10.48 7.00 -0.22
CA PHE A 222 11.22 6.99 1.05
C PHE A 222 12.71 7.31 0.87
N LYS A 223 13.34 6.85 -0.21
CA LYS A 223 14.73 7.19 -0.54
C LYS A 223 14.90 8.68 -0.82
N GLN A 224 13.98 9.29 -1.57
CA GLN A 224 13.99 10.73 -1.87
C GLN A 224 13.78 11.58 -0.61
N HIS A 225 12.98 11.09 0.35
CA HIS A 225 12.65 11.78 1.59
C HIS A 225 13.42 11.22 2.80
N ARG A 226 14.63 10.69 2.60
CA ARG A 226 15.42 10.06 3.67
C ARG A 226 15.66 10.96 4.89
N ASP A 227 15.74 12.28 4.68
CA ASP A 227 15.96 13.26 5.74
C ASP A 227 14.75 13.42 6.69
N TYR A 228 13.62 12.80 6.34
CA TYR A 228 12.42 12.70 7.16
C TYR A 228 12.30 11.37 7.91
N ILE A 229 13.23 10.42 7.71
CA ILE A 229 13.25 9.16 8.47
C ILE A 229 14.05 9.37 9.74
N ASP A 230 13.42 9.24 10.90
CA ASP A 230 14.05 9.41 12.21
C ASP A 230 13.95 8.10 13.01
N SER A 231 15.07 7.37 13.08
CA SER A 231 15.08 6.06 13.75
C SER A 231 14.75 6.14 15.26
N ARG A 232 14.81 7.32 15.89
CA ARG A 232 14.46 7.49 17.30
C ARG A 232 12.97 7.23 17.54
N GLU A 233 12.12 7.47 16.55
CA GLU A 233 10.67 7.20 16.62
C GLU A 233 10.37 5.74 16.96
N THR A 234 11.20 4.79 16.51
CA THR A 234 11.05 3.35 16.87
C THR A 234 11.18 3.06 18.36
N ARG A 235 11.73 3.99 19.14
CA ARG A 235 11.95 3.85 20.59
C ARG A 235 10.98 4.69 21.41
N VAL A 236 10.61 5.87 20.89
CA VAL A 236 9.79 6.85 21.62
C VAL A 236 8.31 6.79 21.26
N ASN A 237 7.97 6.46 20.02
CA ASN A 237 6.58 6.32 19.59
C ASN A 237 6.03 4.97 20.10
N PRO A 238 5.01 4.95 20.96
CA PRO A 238 4.47 3.72 21.54
C PRO A 238 3.96 2.73 20.48
N ASP A 239 3.42 3.22 19.37
CA ASP A 239 2.88 2.39 18.30
C ASP A 239 4.00 1.67 17.52
N LEU A 240 5.14 2.34 17.33
CA LEU A 240 6.32 1.73 16.70
C LEU A 240 7.14 0.87 17.66
N LYS A 241 7.16 1.22 18.96
CA LYS A 241 7.88 0.49 20.00
C LYS A 241 7.40 -0.97 20.09
N ALA A 242 6.12 -1.22 19.81
CA ALA A 242 5.57 -2.57 19.73
C ALA A 242 6.26 -3.47 18.69
N PHE A 243 6.88 -2.88 17.66
CA PHE A 243 7.54 -3.57 16.55
C PHE A 243 9.06 -3.40 16.58
N GLN A 244 9.64 -2.87 17.65
CA GLN A 244 11.06 -2.55 17.73
C GLN A 244 11.98 -3.74 17.44
N ALA A 245 11.54 -4.97 17.72
CA ALA A 245 12.29 -6.19 17.41
C ALA A 245 12.37 -6.52 15.91
N LEU A 246 11.39 -6.06 15.12
CA LEU A 246 11.30 -6.29 13.68
C LEU A 246 11.85 -5.10 12.87
N LEU A 247 11.90 -3.90 13.47
CA LEU A 247 12.33 -2.69 12.80
C LEU A 247 13.83 -2.40 12.92
N PRO A 248 14.44 -1.76 11.90
CA PRO A 248 15.83 -1.31 11.99
C PRO A 248 16.06 -0.30 13.13
N LYS A 249 17.22 -0.38 13.79
CA LYS A 249 17.57 0.49 14.94
C LYS A 249 18.26 1.81 14.58
N LEU A 250 18.77 1.91 13.35
CA LEU A 250 19.56 3.03 12.83
C LEU A 250 18.97 3.47 11.49
N GLU A 251 19.00 4.76 11.19
CA GLU A 251 18.45 5.35 9.95
C GLU A 251 19.07 4.73 8.69
N VAL A 252 20.39 4.54 8.69
CA VAL A 252 21.08 3.88 7.55
C VAL A 252 20.53 2.47 7.29
N ASN A 253 20.11 1.75 8.34
CA ASN A 253 19.58 0.41 8.20
C ASN A 253 18.13 0.40 7.68
N PHE A 254 17.36 1.49 7.87
CA PHE A 254 16.08 1.64 7.18
C PHE A 254 16.29 1.73 5.67
N LEU A 255 17.22 2.58 5.22
CA LEU A 255 17.52 2.73 3.80
C LEU A 255 18.05 1.44 3.19
N LEU A 256 18.93 0.72 3.90
CA LEU A 256 19.41 -0.60 3.47
C LEU A 256 18.30 -1.65 3.43
N ALA A 257 17.34 -1.60 4.37
CA ALA A 257 16.21 -2.52 4.39
C ALA A 257 15.26 -2.29 3.21
N LEU A 258 15.12 -1.05 2.73
CA LEU A 258 14.39 -0.72 1.50
C LEU A 258 15.00 -1.37 0.24
N ASP A 259 16.32 -1.59 0.24
CA ASP A 259 17.07 -2.16 -0.87
C ASP A 259 17.14 -3.70 -0.86
N ARG A 260 16.55 -4.37 0.16
CA ARG A 260 16.57 -5.83 0.24
C ARG A 260 15.72 -6.51 -0.83
N PHE A 261 14.69 -5.84 -1.34
CA PHE A 261 13.85 -6.38 -2.39
C PHE A 261 14.53 -6.21 -3.74
N SER A 262 14.80 -7.34 -4.39
CA SER A 262 15.25 -7.35 -5.78
C SER A 262 14.17 -6.76 -6.68
N TRP A 263 14.60 -6.13 -7.78
CA TRP A 263 13.65 -5.53 -8.73
C TRP A 263 12.68 -6.59 -9.29
N SER A 264 13.14 -7.82 -9.48
CA SER A 264 12.34 -8.97 -9.90
C SER A 264 11.22 -9.34 -8.93
N GLU A 265 11.48 -9.33 -7.61
CA GLU A 265 10.43 -9.62 -6.62
C GLU A 265 9.35 -8.55 -6.65
N ILE A 266 9.77 -7.28 -6.74
CA ILE A 266 8.83 -6.17 -6.82
C ILE A 266 7.99 -6.23 -8.10
N PHE A 267 8.63 -6.52 -9.23
CA PHE A 267 7.95 -6.67 -10.51
C PHE A 267 6.88 -7.76 -10.46
N VAL A 268 7.17 -8.91 -9.86
CA VAL A 268 6.18 -9.99 -9.70
C VAL A 268 4.99 -9.54 -8.83
N ILE A 269 5.24 -8.81 -7.73
CA ILE A 269 4.17 -8.29 -6.86
C ILE A 269 3.28 -7.29 -7.61
N GLU A 270 3.89 -6.29 -8.25
CA GLU A 270 3.15 -5.23 -8.96
C GLU A 270 2.42 -5.78 -10.20
N SER A 271 2.99 -6.80 -10.88
CA SER A 271 2.41 -7.41 -12.09
C SER A 271 0.97 -7.88 -11.93
N LYS A 272 0.61 -8.34 -10.72
CA LYS A 272 -0.72 -8.86 -10.39
C LYS A 272 -1.80 -7.78 -10.31
N SER A 273 -1.40 -6.51 -10.20
CA SER A 273 -2.31 -5.39 -9.94
C SER A 273 -2.70 -4.60 -11.19
N PHE A 274 -2.13 -4.90 -12.36
CA PHE A 274 -2.39 -4.12 -13.58
C PHE A 274 -3.64 -4.61 -14.31
N THR A 275 -4.44 -3.66 -14.78
CA THR A 275 -5.71 -3.95 -15.49
C THR A 275 -5.53 -4.15 -16.99
N SER A 276 -4.44 -3.65 -17.56
CA SER A 276 -4.08 -3.83 -18.97
C SER A 276 -2.56 -3.91 -19.18
N GLU A 277 -2.14 -4.53 -20.28
CA GLU A 277 -0.72 -4.68 -20.64
C GLU A 277 -0.05 -3.33 -20.96
N GLY A 278 -0.79 -2.38 -21.57
CA GLY A 278 -0.28 -1.04 -21.85
C GLY A 278 -0.06 -0.19 -20.59
N GLU A 279 -1.00 -0.24 -19.65
CA GLU A 279 -0.85 0.42 -18.34
C GLU A 279 0.34 -0.17 -17.56
N ARG A 280 0.43 -1.51 -17.54
CA ARG A 280 1.56 -2.25 -16.95
C ARG A 280 2.89 -1.77 -17.51
N PHE A 281 2.99 -1.62 -18.83
CA PHE A 281 4.20 -1.17 -19.51
C PHE A 281 4.60 0.24 -19.09
N LYS A 282 3.66 1.19 -19.16
CA LYS A 282 3.91 2.59 -18.78
C LYS A 282 4.36 2.72 -17.32
N LEU A 283 3.69 2.02 -16.40
CA LEU A 283 4.04 2.06 -14.98
C LEU A 283 5.39 1.40 -14.70
N THR A 284 5.73 0.32 -15.41
CA THR A 284 7.04 -0.32 -15.29
C THR A 284 8.16 0.62 -15.75
N VAL A 285 8.01 1.29 -16.89
CA VAL A 285 8.97 2.28 -17.39
C VAL A 285 9.14 3.43 -16.40
N GLN A 286 8.04 3.98 -15.87
CA GLN A 286 8.10 5.05 -14.88
C GLN A 286 8.85 4.59 -13.61
N ALA A 287 8.58 3.38 -13.14
CA ALA A 287 9.22 2.87 -11.94
C ALA A 287 10.74 2.65 -12.14
N LEU A 288 11.17 2.25 -13.34
CA LEU A 288 12.59 2.20 -13.72
C LEU A 288 13.24 3.61 -13.70
N LEU A 289 12.55 4.61 -14.25
CA LEU A 289 13.03 6.00 -14.23
C LEU A 289 13.14 6.54 -12.80
N ASP A 290 12.15 6.28 -11.95
CA ASP A 290 12.14 6.72 -10.55
C ASP A 290 13.26 6.06 -9.73
N ASP A 291 13.49 4.76 -9.91
CA ASP A 291 14.56 4.03 -9.22
C ASP A 291 15.95 4.50 -9.68
N PHE A 292 16.11 4.77 -10.98
CA PHE A 292 17.33 5.37 -11.52
C PHE A 292 17.57 6.78 -10.99
N ALA A 293 16.54 7.61 -10.86
CA ALA A 293 16.64 8.95 -10.29
C ALA A 293 17.08 8.94 -8.81
N CYS A 294 16.84 7.84 -8.08
CA CYS A 294 17.31 7.65 -6.71
C CYS A 294 18.76 7.12 -6.63
N SER A 295 19.38 6.78 -7.76
CA SER A 295 20.76 6.29 -7.81
C SER A 295 21.77 7.42 -7.62
N LYS A 296 22.96 7.09 -7.09
CA LYS A 296 24.05 8.08 -6.90
C LYS A 296 24.51 8.71 -8.21
N ASP A 297 24.47 7.95 -9.30
CA ASP A 297 24.82 8.39 -10.65
C ASP A 297 23.59 8.22 -11.56
N HIS A 298 23.06 9.35 -12.03
CA HIS A 298 21.91 9.44 -12.93
C HIS A 298 22.31 9.94 -14.33
N SER A 299 23.61 9.88 -14.67
CA SER A 299 24.10 10.22 -16.00
C SER A 299 23.69 9.19 -17.04
N TYR A 300 23.71 9.57 -18.32
CA TYR A 300 23.54 8.61 -19.42
C TYR A 300 24.51 7.40 -19.29
N LEU A 301 25.74 7.61 -18.80
CA LEU A 301 26.74 6.54 -18.69
C LEU A 301 26.35 5.48 -17.66
N ALA A 302 25.61 5.84 -16.62
CA ALA A 302 25.10 4.92 -15.60
C ALA A 302 23.86 4.13 -16.03
N CYS A 303 23.17 4.58 -17.09
CA CYS A 303 21.92 3.99 -17.56
C CYS A 303 22.08 2.53 -18.03
N LEU A 304 23.08 2.23 -18.87
CA LEU A 304 23.32 0.87 -19.36
C LEU A 304 23.79 -0.10 -18.25
N PRO A 305 24.72 0.28 -17.34
CA PRO A 305 25.02 -0.52 -16.15
C PRO A 305 23.79 -0.82 -15.29
N PHE A 306 22.92 0.16 -15.08
CA PHE A 306 21.65 -0.01 -14.35
C PHE A 306 20.74 -1.03 -15.04
N ALA A 307 20.53 -0.88 -16.35
CA ALA A 307 19.71 -1.82 -17.12
C ALA A 307 20.26 -3.25 -17.10
N ARG A 308 21.59 -3.42 -17.20
CA ARG A 308 22.25 -4.73 -17.11
C ARG A 308 22.11 -5.37 -15.73
N LYS A 309 22.11 -4.57 -14.66
CA LYS A 309 21.84 -5.06 -13.30
C LYS A 309 20.43 -5.65 -13.23
N ILE A 310 19.42 -4.92 -13.69
CA ILE A 310 18.04 -5.40 -13.69
C ILE A 310 17.87 -6.65 -14.57
N LYS A 311 18.48 -6.69 -15.77
CA LYS A 311 18.49 -7.89 -16.63
C LYS A 311 19.03 -9.13 -15.91
N LYS A 312 20.05 -8.98 -15.05
CA LYS A 312 20.59 -10.08 -14.24
C LYS A 312 19.62 -10.49 -13.14
N ASP A 313 19.03 -9.51 -12.45
CA ASP A 313 18.09 -9.76 -11.35
C ASP A 313 16.85 -10.54 -11.85
N VAL A 314 16.40 -10.29 -13.08
CA VAL A 314 15.19 -10.92 -13.65
C VAL A 314 15.48 -12.21 -14.44
N ALA A 315 16.72 -12.71 -14.41
CA ALA A 315 17.14 -13.86 -15.21
C ALA A 315 16.41 -15.17 -14.85
N ALA A 316 15.84 -15.26 -13.64
CA ALA A 316 15.05 -16.40 -13.19
C ALA A 316 13.57 -16.34 -13.61
N LEU A 317 13.08 -15.22 -14.15
CA LEU A 317 11.68 -15.07 -14.54
C LEU A 317 11.33 -15.85 -15.82
N PRO A 318 10.04 -16.13 -16.07
CA PRO A 318 9.56 -16.69 -17.34
C PRO A 318 9.96 -15.82 -18.55
N GLU A 319 10.13 -16.44 -19.73
CA GLU A 319 10.64 -15.74 -20.92
C GLU A 319 9.76 -14.56 -21.36
N LYS A 320 8.43 -14.74 -21.29
CA LYS A 320 7.47 -13.66 -21.57
C LYS A 320 7.70 -12.42 -20.68
N GLU A 321 8.04 -12.65 -19.42
CA GLU A 321 8.30 -11.57 -18.46
C GLU A 321 9.68 -10.93 -18.70
N LYS A 322 10.69 -11.72 -19.06
CA LYS A 322 11.99 -11.19 -19.48
C LYS A 322 11.88 -10.31 -20.72
N ASP A 323 11.13 -10.73 -21.73
CA ASP A 323 10.91 -9.96 -22.96
C ASP A 323 10.18 -8.66 -22.66
N PHE A 324 9.15 -8.71 -21.80
CA PHE A 324 8.43 -7.53 -21.33
C PHE A 324 9.38 -6.53 -20.65
N ILE A 325 10.19 -7.01 -19.69
CA ILE A 325 11.14 -6.18 -18.95
C ILE A 325 12.24 -5.65 -19.88
N HIS A 326 12.71 -6.45 -20.83
CA HIS A 326 13.70 -6.03 -21.82
C HIS A 326 13.18 -4.87 -22.68
N GLN A 327 11.92 -4.92 -23.10
CA GLN A 327 11.26 -3.81 -23.81
C GLN A 327 11.11 -2.57 -22.91
N ALA A 328 10.68 -2.73 -21.66
CA ALA A 328 10.56 -1.61 -20.72
C ALA A 328 11.92 -0.95 -20.44
N LEU A 329 12.98 -1.74 -20.29
CA LEU A 329 14.35 -1.26 -20.13
C LEU A 329 14.86 -0.52 -21.38
N HIS A 330 14.48 -0.96 -22.58
CA HIS A 330 14.81 -0.26 -23.82
C HIS A 330 14.21 1.15 -23.81
N VAL A 331 12.91 1.26 -23.53
CA VAL A 331 12.20 2.55 -23.46
C VAL A 331 12.76 3.43 -22.35
N PHE A 332 13.05 2.86 -21.17
CA PHE A 332 13.75 3.55 -20.08
C PHE A 332 15.08 4.17 -20.56
N CYS A 333 15.94 3.39 -21.23
CA CYS A 333 17.24 3.88 -21.71
C CYS A 333 17.09 5.00 -22.75
N LEU A 334 16.09 4.92 -23.62
CA LEU A 334 15.78 5.97 -24.58
C LEU A 334 15.30 7.26 -23.90
N HIS A 335 14.49 7.16 -22.83
CA HIS A 335 14.10 8.32 -22.03
C HIS A 335 15.29 8.99 -21.34
N VAL A 336 16.19 8.21 -20.73
CA VAL A 336 17.40 8.76 -20.11
C VAL A 336 18.28 9.46 -21.14
N TYR A 337 18.43 8.86 -22.33
CA TYR A 337 19.15 9.48 -23.45
C TYR A 337 18.51 10.80 -23.91
N GLU A 338 17.18 10.82 -24.08
CA GLU A 338 16.45 12.01 -24.50
C GLU A 338 16.63 13.15 -23.50
N ASN A 339 16.54 12.85 -22.21
CA ASN A 339 16.70 13.85 -21.15
C ASN A 339 18.17 14.35 -21.03
N ASP A 340 19.16 13.46 -21.16
CA ASP A 340 20.59 13.85 -21.24
C ASP A 340 20.82 14.82 -22.41
N ARG A 341 20.21 14.54 -23.57
CA ARG A 341 20.34 15.41 -24.76
C ARG A 341 19.61 16.74 -24.63
N ARG A 342 18.46 16.77 -23.96
CA ARG A 342 17.71 18.00 -23.69
C ARG A 342 18.52 18.98 -22.84
N ASN A 343 19.33 18.46 -21.92
CA ASN A 343 20.09 19.25 -20.96
C ASN A 343 21.57 19.45 -21.34
N ASP A 344 22.01 18.94 -22.51
CA ASP A 344 23.39 19.05 -22.98
C ASP A 344 23.65 20.40 -23.68
N PRO A 345 24.44 21.32 -23.09
CA PRO A 345 24.77 22.60 -23.71
C PRO A 345 25.73 22.46 -24.90
N ARG A 346 26.33 21.28 -25.12
CA ARG A 346 27.25 20.99 -26.22
C ARG A 346 26.49 20.37 -27.40
N SER A 347 25.70 21.17 -28.10
CA SER A 347 25.00 20.75 -29.33
C SER A 347 25.92 20.61 -30.56
N GLY A 348 27.23 20.45 -30.38
CA GLY A 348 28.26 20.54 -31.42
C GLY A 348 28.58 19.24 -32.17
N GLY A 349 27.57 18.43 -32.50
CA GLY A 349 27.74 17.19 -33.28
C GLY A 349 27.25 17.30 -34.73
N PHE A 350 27.57 16.30 -35.56
CA PHE A 350 27.13 16.20 -36.97
C PHE A 350 25.61 16.25 -37.19
N PHE A 351 24.82 15.89 -36.17
CA PHE A 351 23.36 16.06 -36.17
C PHE A 351 22.97 17.01 -35.04
N SER A 352 21.94 17.81 -35.28
CA SER A 352 21.36 18.67 -34.25
C SER A 352 20.88 17.83 -33.07
N GLY A 353 20.93 18.41 -31.87
CA GLY A 353 20.36 17.77 -30.67
C GLY A 353 18.89 17.38 -30.89
N GLU A 354 18.16 18.18 -31.66
CA GLU A 354 16.75 17.95 -31.98
C GLU A 354 16.53 16.73 -32.88
N THR A 355 17.36 16.52 -33.91
CA THR A 355 17.27 15.30 -34.74
C THR A 355 17.52 14.03 -33.92
N LYS A 356 18.46 14.07 -32.97
CA LYS A 356 18.74 12.92 -32.10
C LYS A 356 17.63 12.67 -31.09
N ARG A 357 17.01 13.73 -30.55
CA ARG A 357 15.85 13.63 -29.65
C ARG A 357 14.63 13.10 -30.40
N SER A 358 14.34 13.63 -31.59
CA SER A 358 13.26 13.14 -32.45
C SER A 358 13.44 11.66 -32.79
N ALA A 359 14.66 11.24 -33.15
CA ALA A 359 14.96 9.83 -33.39
C ALA A 359 14.73 8.95 -32.16
N ALA A 360 15.13 9.40 -30.96
CA ALA A 360 14.89 8.68 -29.72
C ALA A 360 13.40 8.59 -29.36
N LEU A 361 12.63 9.67 -29.51
CA LEU A 361 11.18 9.68 -29.30
C LEU A 361 10.45 8.74 -30.26
N LYS A 362 10.84 8.74 -31.54
CA LYS A 362 10.30 7.80 -32.54
C LYS A 362 10.65 6.35 -32.23
N LYS A 363 11.84 6.10 -31.66
CA LYS A 363 12.22 4.77 -31.17
C LYS A 363 11.43 4.33 -29.93
N ILE A 364 11.08 5.27 -29.06
CA ILE A 364 10.16 5.00 -27.94
C ILE A 364 8.79 4.59 -28.50
N GLN A 365 8.25 5.34 -29.46
CA GLN A 365 6.98 5.05 -30.13
C GLN A 365 7.01 3.68 -30.85
N GLU A 366 8.08 3.36 -31.59
CA GLU A 366 8.27 2.06 -32.21
C GLU A 366 8.31 0.93 -31.16
N ALA A 367 9.00 1.13 -30.04
CA ALA A 367 9.11 0.15 -28.96
C ALA A 367 7.79 -0.11 -28.22
N ILE A 368 6.86 0.84 -28.20
CA ILE A 368 5.49 0.65 -27.67
C ILE A 368 4.49 0.14 -28.71
N GLY A 369 4.95 -0.18 -29.93
CA GLY A 369 4.14 -0.79 -30.98
C GLY A 369 3.45 0.20 -31.92
N GLU A 370 3.79 1.50 -31.87
CA GLU A 370 3.28 2.48 -32.84
C GLU A 370 4.02 2.35 -34.18
N SER A 371 3.28 2.53 -35.28
CA SER A 371 3.88 2.55 -36.63
C SER A 371 4.55 3.90 -36.88
N VAL A 372 5.88 3.92 -36.89
CA VAL A 372 6.67 5.14 -37.00
C VAL A 372 7.67 5.05 -38.14
N SER A 373 7.76 6.10 -38.96
CA SER A 373 8.80 6.23 -39.97
C SER A 373 9.89 7.22 -39.51
N LEU A 374 11.13 6.74 -39.45
CA LEU A 374 12.32 7.58 -39.28
C LEU A 374 12.68 8.23 -40.62
N SER A 375 12.90 9.54 -40.62
CA SER A 375 13.52 10.23 -41.74
C SER A 375 14.97 9.77 -41.93
N PHE A 376 15.56 10.05 -43.09
CA PHE A 376 16.95 9.68 -43.39
C PHE A 376 17.95 10.17 -42.31
N MET A 377 17.78 11.41 -41.84
CA MET A 377 18.64 11.99 -40.80
C MET A 377 18.42 11.35 -39.43
N GLU A 378 17.18 11.01 -39.08
CA GLU A 378 16.87 10.30 -37.84
C GLU A 378 17.40 8.86 -37.87
N PHE A 379 17.31 8.18 -39.02
CA PHE A 379 17.90 6.87 -39.22
C PHE A 379 19.42 6.92 -39.02
N LEU A 380 20.12 7.86 -39.66
CA LEU A 380 21.56 8.02 -39.45
C LEU A 380 21.91 8.39 -38.00
N ALA A 381 21.08 9.21 -37.35
CA ALA A 381 21.25 9.54 -35.93
C ALA A 381 21.17 8.29 -35.03
N THR A 382 20.32 7.32 -35.36
CA THR A 382 20.23 6.04 -34.62
C THR A 382 21.51 5.19 -34.72
N LYS A 383 22.33 5.41 -35.75
CA LYS A 383 23.58 4.68 -35.97
C LYS A 383 24.81 5.38 -35.39
N GLN A 384 24.63 6.48 -34.65
CA GLN A 384 25.75 7.28 -34.16
C GLN A 384 25.76 7.50 -32.63
N GLY A 385 26.94 7.32 -32.04
CA GLY A 385 27.27 7.79 -30.70
C GLY A 385 26.51 7.08 -29.59
N ARG A 386 26.01 7.85 -28.62
CA ARG A 386 25.27 7.32 -27.45
C ARG A 386 23.94 6.64 -27.86
N LEU A 387 23.22 7.13 -28.86
CA LEU A 387 21.95 6.52 -29.28
C LEU A 387 22.15 5.13 -29.87
N SER A 388 23.21 4.94 -30.67
CA SER A 388 23.50 3.63 -31.26
C SER A 388 23.92 2.60 -30.22
N GLN A 389 24.53 3.01 -29.12
CA GLN A 389 24.86 2.12 -28.00
C GLN A 389 23.59 1.57 -27.32
N VAL A 390 22.60 2.44 -27.09
CA VAL A 390 21.29 2.01 -26.55
C VAL A 390 20.63 1.03 -27.51
N ILE A 391 20.56 1.38 -28.79
CA ILE A 391 19.93 0.51 -29.80
C ILE A 391 20.64 -0.84 -29.91
N ALA A 392 21.98 -0.86 -29.95
CA ALA A 392 22.74 -2.10 -30.03
C ALA A 392 22.51 -3.03 -28.81
N GLU A 393 22.36 -2.47 -27.60
CA GLU A 393 22.13 -3.25 -26.38
C GLU A 393 20.75 -3.95 -26.37
N PHE A 394 19.75 -3.41 -27.07
CA PHE A 394 18.37 -3.88 -26.98
C PHE A 394 17.79 -4.46 -28.28
N GLU A 395 18.24 -4.00 -29.44
CA GLU A 395 17.70 -4.40 -30.75
C GLU A 395 18.57 -5.44 -31.48
N ASP A 396 19.89 -5.51 -31.23
CA ASP A 396 20.79 -6.36 -32.03
C ASP A 396 20.57 -7.88 -31.84
N LYS A 397 19.79 -8.31 -30.83
CA LYS A 397 19.40 -9.72 -30.66
C LYS A 397 18.20 -10.15 -31.52
N LYS A 398 17.46 -9.25 -32.17
CA LYS A 398 16.34 -9.60 -33.06
C LYS A 398 16.77 -10.04 -34.46
N HIS A 399 18.05 -9.89 -34.83
CA HIS A 399 18.54 -10.22 -36.18
C HIS A 399 19.21 -11.59 -36.32
N SER A 400 19.41 -12.36 -35.24
CA SER A 400 20.02 -13.69 -35.30
C SER A 400 19.03 -14.86 -35.36
N SER A 401 17.75 -14.66 -35.04
CA SER A 401 16.71 -15.72 -35.07
C SER A 401 15.77 -15.68 -36.28
N LEU A 402 15.89 -14.69 -37.18
CA LEU A 402 15.08 -14.56 -38.40
C LEU A 402 15.88 -14.80 -39.70
N ARG A 403 17.07 -15.42 -39.62
CA ARG A 403 17.87 -15.83 -40.78
C ARG A 403 18.19 -17.33 -40.82
N GLN A 404 17.37 -18.15 -40.17
CA GLN A 404 17.33 -19.60 -40.37
C GLN A 404 15.87 -20.07 -40.39
N THR A 405 15.15 -19.69 -41.45
CA THR A 405 14.09 -20.49 -42.06
C THR A 405 14.12 -20.22 -43.56
#